data_AF-A0A6S6R4P1-F1
#
_entry.id   AF-A0A6S6R4P1-F1
#
_cell.length_a   1.000
_cell.length_b   1.000
_cell.length_c   1.000
_cell.angle_alpha   90.00
_cell.angle_beta   90.00
_cell.angle_gamma   90.00
#
_symmetry.space_group_name_H-M   'P 1'
#
loop_
_entity.id
_entity.type
_entity.pdbx_description
1 polymer ?
#
loop_
_entity_poly.entity_id
_entity_poly.type
_entity_poly.pdbx_seq_one_letter_code
_entity_poly.pdbx_strand_id
1 'polypeptide(L)'
;MKWIEKFPKNVKPTYEELIEFLPERIRELFLIFDNKMVTNYKVYNNYPRFDKTYGWKYGYCRNYRIELLSVTIVDDSFEVLGITVKDEKSFNVMLEKCKAKYDDGYEERYALLTAAKKANQINRTKTRLDREKKELTDLTKNIDSSKFNKCKWAEKVSRNKLIKLYQDEAKGLLEEDLLDDIGYTFYTRCKQARDTREHLEKGEIICHFCGAVHKSTSYTALVACPCGYYYTYREYRRSCNANNVPGGRATEIFKAFTDNWLKCKSAREKMLVIDELVHECHVSAMTGLKGRSVCMNLVEGTLSQIKNMLEMLAGHE
;
A
#
# COMPACT_ATOMS: atom_id res chain seq x y z
N MET A 1 13.55 35.71 4.51
CA MET A 1 13.29 35.06 3.20
C MET A 1 11.81 34.75 3.15
N LYS A 2 11.10 35.15 2.10
CA LYS A 2 9.63 34.99 2.07
C LYS A 2 9.24 33.55 1.78
N TRP A 3 8.05 33.16 2.24
CA TRP A 3 7.51 31.80 2.08
C TRP A 3 7.52 31.31 0.62
N ILE A 4 7.01 32.14 -0.30
CA ILE A 4 6.93 31.81 -1.73
C ILE A 4 8.30 31.75 -2.43
N GLU A 5 9.29 32.48 -1.92
CA GLU A 5 10.67 32.47 -2.44
C GLU A 5 11.38 31.19 -2.00
N LYS A 6 11.18 30.79 -0.73
CA LYS A 6 11.76 29.55 -0.18
C LYS A 6 11.13 28.31 -0.81
N PHE A 7 9.82 28.34 -1.06
CA PHE A 7 9.05 27.21 -1.60
C PHE A 7 8.27 27.61 -2.87
N PRO A 8 8.94 27.69 -4.03
CA PRO A 8 8.28 27.95 -5.30
C PRO A 8 7.37 26.78 -5.72
N LYS A 9 6.57 26.97 -6.78
CA LYS A 9 5.56 25.99 -7.25
C LYS A 9 6.06 24.55 -7.42
N ASN A 10 7.32 24.38 -7.82
CA ASN A 10 7.90 23.06 -8.09
C ASN A 10 8.55 22.43 -6.85
N VAL A 11 8.65 23.18 -5.74
CA VAL A 11 9.23 22.72 -4.47
C VAL A 11 8.12 22.75 -3.44
N LYS A 12 7.51 21.59 -3.21
CA LYS A 12 6.46 21.44 -2.22
C LYS A 12 7.10 21.22 -0.84
N PRO A 13 6.82 22.09 0.15
CA PRO A 13 7.36 21.92 1.50
C PRO A 13 6.78 20.67 2.17
N THR A 14 7.60 20.02 2.99
CA THR A 14 7.14 19.03 3.96
C THR A 14 6.38 19.70 5.11
N TYR A 15 5.78 18.89 5.99
CA TYR A 15 5.09 19.43 7.15
C TYR A 15 6.09 20.00 8.17
N GLU A 16 7.24 19.33 8.34
CA GLU A 16 8.33 19.74 9.19
C GLU A 16 8.92 21.08 8.71
N GLU A 17 9.17 21.21 7.41
CA GLU A 17 9.66 22.45 6.80
C GLU A 17 8.69 23.64 6.97
N LEU A 18 7.37 23.37 6.97
CA LEU A 18 6.36 24.39 7.28
C LEU A 18 6.45 24.84 8.74
N ILE A 19 6.54 23.88 9.68
CA ILE A 19 6.61 24.16 11.11
C ILE A 19 7.88 24.95 11.42
N GLU A 20 9.01 24.53 10.88
CA GLU A 20 10.31 25.16 11.08
C GLU A 20 10.39 26.57 10.50
N PHE A 21 9.62 26.86 9.44
CA PHE A 21 9.56 28.19 8.87
C PHE A 21 8.91 29.22 9.79
N LEU A 22 7.95 28.80 10.63
CA LEU A 22 7.28 29.70 11.56
C LEU A 22 8.18 30.03 12.77
N PRO A 23 8.19 31.31 13.23
CA PRO A 23 8.83 31.67 14.48
C PRO A 23 8.31 30.84 15.65
N GLU A 24 9.14 30.56 16.65
CA GLU A 24 8.83 29.67 17.77
C GLU A 24 7.45 29.92 18.40
N ARG A 25 7.16 31.17 18.77
CA ARG A 25 5.85 31.54 19.36
C ARG A 25 4.66 31.28 18.42
N ILE A 26 4.81 31.56 17.13
CA ILE A 26 3.74 31.38 16.14
C ILE A 26 3.56 29.90 15.80
N ARG A 27 4.66 29.15 15.78
CA ARG A 27 4.70 27.71 15.61
C ARG A 27 3.90 27.00 16.70
N GLU A 28 4.08 27.39 17.96
CA GLU A 28 3.28 26.84 19.08
C GLU A 28 1.78 27.08 18.88
N LEU A 29 1.39 28.29 18.51
CA LEU A 29 0.00 28.61 18.19
C LEU A 29 -0.53 27.80 17.00
N PHE A 30 0.28 27.64 15.95
CA PHE A 30 -0.08 26.82 14.80
C PHE A 30 -0.30 25.35 15.18
N LEU A 31 0.56 24.78 16.02
CA LEU A 31 0.42 23.40 16.51
C LEU A 31 -0.84 23.21 17.37
N ILE A 32 -1.16 24.19 18.23
CA ILE A 32 -2.41 24.18 19.01
C ILE A 32 -3.62 24.23 18.07
N PHE A 33 -3.58 25.10 17.06
CA PHE A 33 -4.62 25.18 16.04
C PHE A 33 -4.77 23.87 15.29
N ASP A 34 -3.68 23.29 14.78
CA ASP A 34 -3.69 22.03 14.03
C ASP A 34 -4.32 20.91 14.87
N ASN A 35 -3.93 20.80 16.14
CA ASN A 35 -4.51 19.84 17.07
C ASN A 35 -6.02 20.08 17.28
N LYS A 36 -6.45 21.33 17.49
CA LYS A 36 -7.88 21.68 17.65
C LYS A 36 -8.69 21.34 16.39
N MET A 37 -8.13 21.58 15.20
CA MET A 37 -8.78 21.26 13.93
C MET A 37 -9.05 19.76 13.78
N VAL A 38 -8.09 18.94 14.21
CA VAL A 38 -8.22 17.48 14.22
C VAL A 38 -9.20 17.01 15.30
N THR A 39 -9.04 17.46 16.53
CA THR A 39 -9.80 16.95 17.68
C THR A 39 -11.26 17.39 17.68
N ASN A 40 -11.52 18.68 17.39
CA ASN A 40 -12.87 19.23 17.48
C ASN A 40 -13.67 19.08 16.18
N TYR A 41 -13.00 19.26 15.03
CA TYR A 41 -13.69 19.31 13.73
C TYR A 41 -13.35 18.14 12.81
N LYS A 42 -12.42 17.26 13.21
CA LYS A 42 -11.97 16.09 12.43
C LYS A 42 -11.52 16.46 11.02
N VAL A 43 -10.95 17.65 10.84
CA VAL A 43 -10.37 18.10 9.56
C VAL A 43 -8.86 18.13 9.69
N TYR A 44 -8.17 17.86 8.59
CA TYR A 44 -6.74 17.64 8.57
C TYR A 44 -6.11 18.46 7.45
N ASN A 45 -4.86 18.86 7.64
CA ASN A 45 -4.03 19.46 6.61
C ASN A 45 -3.65 18.42 5.53
N ASN A 46 -4.62 18.07 4.68
CA ASN A 46 -4.49 16.99 3.70
C ASN A 46 -4.57 17.48 2.25
N TYR A 47 -4.69 18.80 2.05
CA TYR A 47 -4.86 19.36 0.72
C TYR A 47 -4.02 20.63 0.47
N PRO A 48 -2.69 20.48 0.35
CA PRO A 48 -1.82 21.59 -0.04
C PRO A 48 -2.02 21.94 -1.51
N ARG A 49 -2.14 23.24 -1.81
CA ARG A 49 -2.33 23.80 -3.15
C ARG A 49 -1.49 25.06 -3.34
N PHE A 50 -0.86 25.21 -4.50
CA PHE A 50 -0.06 26.39 -4.80
C PHE A 50 -0.95 27.54 -5.30
N ASP A 51 -0.79 28.70 -4.67
CA ASP A 51 -1.40 29.97 -5.03
C ASP A 51 -0.30 30.92 -5.55
N LYS A 52 -0.57 31.62 -6.65
CA LYS A 52 0.44 32.49 -7.29
C LYS A 52 0.80 33.71 -6.45
N THR A 53 -0.12 34.16 -5.60
CA THR A 53 0.05 35.36 -4.78
C THR A 53 0.69 35.03 -3.44
N TYR A 54 0.25 33.93 -2.82
CA TYR A 54 0.64 33.60 -1.44
C TYR A 54 1.51 32.34 -1.31
N GLY A 55 1.82 31.65 -2.41
CA GLY A 55 2.56 30.40 -2.38
C GLY A 55 1.70 29.22 -1.93
N TRP A 56 2.30 28.24 -1.25
CA TRP A 56 1.58 27.06 -0.80
C TRP A 56 0.54 27.38 0.29
N LYS A 57 -0.72 27.02 0.02
CA LYS A 57 -1.87 27.07 0.93
C LYS A 57 -2.27 25.67 1.37
N TYR A 58 -2.81 25.55 2.57
CA TYR A 58 -3.06 24.27 3.23
C TYR A 58 -4.54 24.12 3.56
N GLY A 59 -5.25 23.31 2.77
CA GLY A 59 -6.65 23.02 3.00
C GLY A 59 -6.86 22.05 4.17
N TYR A 60 -7.64 22.48 5.16
CA TYR A 60 -8.14 21.65 6.25
C TYR A 60 -9.46 21.01 5.82
N CYS A 61 -9.41 19.73 5.51
CA CYS A 61 -10.53 19.00 4.94
C CYS A 61 -10.74 17.63 5.59
N ARG A 62 -11.95 17.10 5.48
CA ARG A 62 -12.27 15.69 5.71
C ARG A 62 -12.05 14.86 4.43
N ASN A 63 -12.42 13.58 4.48
CA ASN A 63 -12.45 12.69 3.33
C ASN A 63 -13.10 13.34 2.11
N TYR A 64 -12.68 12.88 0.93
CA TYR A 64 -13.10 13.44 -0.34
C TYR A 64 -12.77 14.93 -0.55
N ARG A 65 -11.83 15.51 0.21
CA ARG A 65 -11.39 16.91 0.09
C ARG A 65 -12.54 17.90 0.29
N ILE A 66 -13.45 17.60 1.20
CA ILE A 66 -14.49 18.56 1.61
C ILE A 66 -13.82 19.49 2.61
N GLU A 67 -13.53 20.71 2.15
CA GLU A 67 -12.71 21.70 2.86
C GLU A 67 -13.57 22.56 3.79
N LEU A 68 -13.14 22.68 5.05
CA LEU A 68 -13.70 23.64 5.99
C LEU A 68 -13.04 25.01 5.77
N LEU A 69 -11.72 25.05 5.72
CA LEU A 69 -10.93 26.27 5.56
C LEU A 69 -9.56 25.97 4.96
N SER A 70 -8.83 27.03 4.63
CA SER A 70 -7.42 26.96 4.27
C SER A 70 -6.57 27.87 5.14
N VAL A 71 -5.36 27.41 5.44
CA VAL A 71 -4.29 28.23 6.02
C VAL A 71 -3.38 28.73 4.91
N THR A 72 -2.98 29.99 5.02
CA THR A 72 -1.96 30.62 4.18
C THR A 72 -0.80 31.03 5.07
N ILE A 73 0.44 30.72 4.69
CA ILE A 73 1.63 31.20 5.42
C ILE A 73 1.97 32.60 4.90
N VAL A 74 2.11 33.56 5.81
CA VAL A 74 2.35 34.97 5.49
C VAL A 74 3.54 35.46 6.32
N ASP A 75 4.71 35.51 5.70
CA ASP A 75 5.97 35.93 6.32
C ASP A 75 6.26 35.20 7.65
N ASP A 76 6.16 35.89 8.78
CA ASP A 76 6.39 35.38 10.13
C ASP A 76 5.12 34.88 10.82
N SER A 77 4.01 34.74 10.08
CA SER A 77 2.67 34.47 10.59
C SER A 77 1.89 33.49 9.70
N PHE A 78 0.69 33.13 10.12
CA PHE A 78 -0.26 32.39 9.28
C PHE A 78 -1.64 33.03 9.30
N GLU A 79 -2.36 32.90 8.20
CA GLU A 79 -3.69 33.48 7.99
C GLU A 79 -4.74 32.39 7.80
N VAL A 80 -5.85 32.54 8.52
CA VAL A 80 -7.02 31.67 8.42
C VAL A 80 -8.29 32.52 8.38
N LEU A 81 -9.12 32.31 7.36
CA LEU A 81 -10.38 33.05 7.19
C LEU A 81 -10.22 34.58 7.24
N GLY A 82 -9.10 35.09 6.70
CA GLY A 82 -8.76 36.51 6.70
C GLY A 82 -8.27 37.07 8.05
N ILE A 83 -7.95 36.21 9.03
CA ILE A 83 -7.34 36.60 10.29
C ILE A 83 -5.86 36.17 10.27
N THR A 84 -4.95 37.14 10.31
CA THR A 84 -3.51 36.90 10.46
C THR A 84 -3.16 36.73 11.93
N VAL A 85 -2.61 35.57 12.29
CA VAL A 85 -2.24 35.24 13.67
C VAL A 85 -0.82 35.69 13.96
N LYS A 86 -0.68 36.70 14.82
CA LYS A 86 0.61 37.24 15.28
C LYS A 86 0.80 37.13 16.79
N ASP A 87 -0.27 36.84 17.52
CA ASP A 87 -0.32 36.77 18.97
C ASP A 87 -1.53 35.94 19.43
N GLU A 88 -1.65 35.73 20.74
CA GLU A 88 -2.77 34.98 21.32
C GLU A 88 -4.12 35.66 21.13
N LYS A 89 -4.17 36.99 21.01
CA LYS A 89 -5.42 37.72 20.82
C LYS A 89 -6.00 37.45 19.43
N SER A 90 -5.19 37.61 18.39
CA SER A 90 -5.54 37.28 17.00
C SER A 90 -5.80 35.78 16.84
N PHE A 91 -5.08 34.93 17.57
CA PHE A 91 -5.34 33.48 17.62
C PHE A 91 -6.74 33.14 18.15
N ASN A 92 -7.15 33.72 19.27
CA ASN A 92 -8.46 33.45 19.86
C ASN A 92 -9.60 33.94 18.95
N VAL A 93 -9.45 35.11 18.32
CA VAL A 93 -10.40 35.62 17.32
C VAL A 93 -10.50 34.67 16.11
N MET A 94 -9.37 34.13 15.66
CA MET A 94 -9.32 33.16 14.58
C MET A 94 -10.07 31.86 14.96
N LEU A 95 -9.88 31.35 16.19
CA LEU A 95 -10.56 30.14 16.65
C LEU A 95 -12.08 30.30 16.71
N GLU A 96 -12.59 31.43 17.20
CA GLU A 96 -14.03 31.72 17.20
C GLU A 96 -14.59 31.77 15.78
N LYS A 97 -13.85 32.37 14.83
CA LYS A 97 -14.26 32.40 13.42
C LYS A 97 -14.25 31.00 12.78
N CYS A 98 -13.30 30.14 13.15
CA CYS A 98 -13.27 28.75 12.71
C CYS A 98 -14.49 27.98 13.22
N LYS A 99 -14.83 28.15 14.50
CA LYS A 99 -16.02 27.56 15.11
C LYS A 99 -17.29 28.03 14.40
N ALA A 100 -17.47 29.34 14.22
CA ALA A 100 -18.62 29.88 13.51
C ALA A 100 -18.75 29.34 12.08
N LYS A 101 -17.64 29.16 11.36
CA LYS A 101 -17.64 28.57 10.02
C LYS A 101 -18.01 27.09 10.01
N TYR A 102 -17.63 26.36 11.06
CA TYR A 102 -18.02 24.96 11.22
C TYR A 102 -19.52 24.85 11.53
N ASP A 103 -19.99 25.66 12.47
CA ASP A 103 -21.39 25.72 12.89
C ASP A 103 -22.31 26.27 11.78
N ASP A 104 -21.77 26.98 10.78
CA ASP A 104 -22.42 27.34 9.52
C ASP A 104 -22.62 26.11 8.60
N GLY A 105 -23.27 25.08 9.11
CA GLY A 105 -23.75 23.96 8.29
C GLY A 105 -22.67 23.07 7.67
N TYR A 106 -21.44 23.05 8.22
CA TYR A 106 -20.36 22.25 7.63
C TYR A 106 -20.67 20.75 7.66
N GLU A 107 -21.28 20.24 8.74
CA GLU A 107 -21.61 18.81 8.86
C GLU A 107 -22.65 18.37 7.83
N GLU A 108 -23.68 19.18 7.61
CA GLU A 108 -24.72 18.94 6.61
C GLU A 108 -24.11 18.95 5.20
N ARG A 109 -23.30 19.96 4.88
CA ARG A 109 -22.58 20.04 3.60
C ARG A 109 -21.67 18.83 3.42
N TYR A 110 -20.95 18.42 4.47
CA TYR A 110 -20.06 17.26 4.46
C TYR A 110 -20.83 15.96 4.20
N ALA A 111 -21.95 15.74 4.89
CA ALA A 111 -22.80 14.57 4.72
C ALA A 111 -23.36 14.48 3.29
N LEU A 112 -23.91 15.57 2.78
CA LEU A 112 -24.50 15.65 1.44
C LEU A 112 -23.46 15.36 0.34
N LEU A 113 -22.32 16.04 0.38
CA LEU A 113 -21.25 15.86 -0.61
C LEU A 113 -20.63 14.45 -0.53
N THR A 114 -20.50 13.90 0.68
CA THR A 114 -19.99 12.54 0.88
C THR A 114 -20.95 11.51 0.30
N ALA A 115 -22.26 11.65 0.56
CA ALA A 115 -23.29 10.76 0.00
C ALA A 115 -23.29 10.80 -1.53
N ALA A 116 -23.27 12.00 -2.12
CA ALA A 116 -23.21 12.18 -3.56
C ALA A 116 -21.94 11.54 -4.18
N LYS A 117 -20.78 11.73 -3.55
CA LYS A 117 -19.52 11.11 -4.03
C LYS A 117 -19.52 9.59 -3.91
N LYS A 118 -20.05 9.03 -2.82
CA LYS A 118 -20.22 7.59 -2.66
C LYS A 118 -21.17 7.02 -3.72
N ALA A 119 -22.33 7.65 -3.96
CA ALA A 119 -23.27 7.23 -5.00
C ALA A 119 -22.62 7.26 -6.40
N ASN A 120 -21.89 8.32 -6.72
CA ASN A 120 -21.14 8.43 -7.97
C ASN A 120 -20.06 7.33 -8.11
N GLN A 121 -19.36 7.01 -7.03
CA GLN A 121 -18.36 5.94 -7.01
C GLN A 121 -19.00 4.57 -7.24
N ILE A 122 -20.15 4.30 -6.62
CA ILE A 122 -20.93 3.07 -6.82
C ILE A 122 -21.36 2.95 -8.28
N ASN A 123 -21.96 4.00 -8.84
CA ASN A 123 -22.41 4.02 -10.23
C ASN A 123 -21.25 3.79 -11.22
N ARG A 124 -20.14 4.52 -11.06
CA ARG A 124 -18.94 4.33 -11.90
C ARG A 124 -18.38 2.91 -11.80
N THR A 125 -18.39 2.34 -10.59
CA THR A 125 -17.93 0.96 -10.37
C THR A 125 -18.86 -0.03 -11.07
N LYS A 126 -20.18 0.14 -10.93
CA LYS A 126 -21.18 -0.71 -11.60
C LYS A 126 -21.05 -0.64 -13.12
N THR A 127 -21.05 0.55 -13.71
CA THR A 127 -20.89 0.72 -15.16
C THR A 127 -19.58 0.10 -15.66
N ARG A 128 -18.48 0.27 -14.91
CA ARG A 128 -17.21 -0.38 -15.25
C ARG A 128 -17.34 -1.89 -15.24
N LEU A 129 -17.90 -2.48 -14.18
CA LEU A 129 -18.07 -3.94 -14.05
C LEU A 129 -18.97 -4.51 -15.15
N ASP A 130 -20.06 -3.82 -15.50
CA ASP A 130 -20.96 -4.25 -16.57
C ASP A 130 -20.25 -4.25 -17.94
N ARG A 131 -19.49 -3.20 -18.24
CA ARG A 131 -18.64 -3.14 -19.45
C ARG A 131 -17.61 -4.27 -19.46
N GLU A 132 -16.90 -4.45 -18.35
CA GLU A 132 -15.88 -5.49 -18.21
C GLU A 132 -16.45 -6.90 -18.35
N LYS A 133 -17.66 -7.14 -17.83
CA LYS A 133 -18.37 -8.41 -17.98
C LYS A 133 -18.72 -8.67 -19.43
N LYS A 134 -19.22 -7.66 -20.15
CA LYS A 134 -19.53 -7.76 -21.58
C LYS A 134 -18.27 -8.07 -22.41
N GLU A 135 -17.21 -7.28 -22.22
CA GLU A 135 -15.90 -7.50 -22.88
C GLU A 135 -15.41 -8.93 -22.64
N LEU A 136 -15.51 -9.42 -21.41
CA LEU A 136 -15.09 -10.77 -21.04
C LEU A 136 -15.95 -11.83 -21.75
N THR A 137 -17.28 -11.69 -21.73
CA THR A 137 -18.19 -12.62 -22.42
C THR A 137 -17.87 -12.69 -23.92
N ASP A 138 -17.66 -11.55 -24.57
CA ASP A 138 -17.33 -11.48 -25.99
C ASP A 138 -15.98 -12.15 -26.29
N LEU A 139 -14.97 -11.92 -25.45
CA LEU A 139 -13.64 -12.56 -25.56
C LEU A 139 -13.70 -14.07 -25.31
N THR A 140 -14.54 -14.53 -24.39
CA THR A 140 -14.60 -15.95 -24.01
C THR A 140 -15.54 -16.79 -24.86
N LYS A 141 -16.31 -16.17 -25.78
CA LYS A 141 -17.38 -16.84 -26.54
C LYS A 141 -16.90 -18.06 -27.32
N ASN A 142 -15.67 -18.01 -27.84
CA ASN A 142 -15.10 -19.02 -28.73
C ASN A 142 -13.89 -19.75 -28.12
N ILE A 143 -13.70 -19.66 -26.79
CA ILE A 143 -12.60 -20.34 -26.11
C ILE A 143 -13.13 -21.22 -24.99
N ASP A 144 -12.33 -22.21 -24.62
CA ASP A 144 -12.59 -23.04 -23.46
C ASP A 144 -12.45 -22.20 -22.18
N SER A 145 -13.59 -21.87 -21.57
CA SER A 145 -13.67 -21.08 -20.33
C SER A 145 -12.96 -21.78 -19.15
N SER A 146 -12.83 -23.11 -19.19
CA SER A 146 -12.11 -23.87 -18.17
C SER A 146 -10.60 -23.61 -18.23
N LYS A 147 -10.07 -23.17 -19.38
CA LYS A 147 -8.64 -22.88 -19.61
C LYS A 147 -8.32 -21.39 -19.69
N PHE A 148 -9.32 -20.52 -19.62
CA PHE A 148 -9.12 -19.07 -19.64
C PHE A 148 -8.66 -18.52 -18.29
N ASN A 149 -7.54 -17.79 -18.30
CA ASN A 149 -6.85 -17.19 -17.14
C ASN A 149 -6.71 -18.11 -15.93
N LYS A 150 -6.56 -19.41 -16.18
CA LYS A 150 -6.12 -20.35 -15.16
C LYS A 150 -4.63 -20.20 -14.96
N CYS A 151 -4.22 -20.03 -13.71
CA CYS A 151 -2.83 -19.93 -13.31
C CYS A 151 -2.62 -20.93 -12.17
N LYS A 152 -1.59 -21.77 -12.26
CA LYS A 152 -1.15 -22.64 -11.16
C LYS A 152 -0.16 -21.88 -10.30
N TRP A 153 -0.64 -21.19 -9.27
CA TRP A 153 0.23 -20.48 -8.34
C TRP A 153 0.81 -21.46 -7.32
N ALA A 154 2.09 -21.28 -6.99
CA ALA A 154 2.76 -21.99 -5.92
C ALA A 154 2.06 -21.72 -4.59
N GLU A 155 1.99 -22.75 -3.77
CA GLU A 155 1.33 -22.70 -2.46
C GLU A 155 2.11 -21.83 -1.48
N LYS A 156 1.42 -21.43 -0.42
CA LYS A 156 2.03 -20.72 0.70
C LYS A 156 2.45 -21.75 1.74
N VAL A 157 3.48 -21.42 2.51
CA VAL A 157 3.87 -22.23 3.65
C VAL A 157 2.79 -22.14 4.73
N SER A 158 2.39 -23.30 5.23
CA SER A 158 1.48 -23.40 6.36
C SER A 158 2.16 -22.87 7.63
N ARG A 159 1.45 -22.02 8.39
CA ARG A 159 1.93 -21.53 9.69
C ARG A 159 2.26 -22.67 10.64
N ASN A 160 1.41 -23.69 10.70
CA ASN A 160 1.59 -24.79 11.64
C ASN A 160 2.86 -25.60 11.32
N LYS A 161 3.17 -25.79 10.04
CA LYS A 161 4.43 -26.42 9.62
C LYS A 161 5.63 -25.59 10.05
N LEU A 162 5.57 -24.26 9.84
CA LEU A 162 6.66 -23.36 10.25
C LEU A 162 6.85 -23.35 11.77
N ILE A 163 5.78 -23.27 12.55
CA ILE A 163 5.84 -23.34 14.02
C ILE A 163 6.47 -24.66 14.47
N LYS A 164 6.02 -25.79 13.90
CA LYS A 164 6.57 -27.11 14.21
C LYS A 164 8.07 -27.16 13.93
N LEU A 165 8.50 -26.68 12.75
CA LEU A 165 9.92 -26.64 12.37
C LEU A 165 10.78 -25.96 13.43
N TYR A 166 10.39 -24.75 13.86
CA TYR A 166 11.14 -23.99 14.88
C TYR A 166 11.10 -24.66 16.26
N GLN A 167 9.96 -25.23 16.66
CA GLN A 167 9.85 -25.95 17.93
C GLN A 167 10.71 -27.22 17.97
N ASP A 168 10.79 -27.94 16.85
CA ASP A 168 11.58 -29.15 16.74
C ASP A 168 13.08 -28.83 16.69
N GLU A 169 13.47 -27.75 15.99
CA GLU A 169 14.85 -27.25 16.00
C GLU A 169 15.31 -26.84 17.41
N ALA A 170 14.50 -26.09 18.15
CA ALA A 170 14.80 -25.68 19.52
C ALA A 170 14.95 -26.86 20.50
N LYS A 171 14.31 -28.00 20.21
CA LYS A 171 14.44 -29.26 20.98
C LYS A 171 15.61 -30.13 20.52
N GLY A 172 16.32 -29.74 19.46
CA GLY A 172 17.36 -30.56 18.83
C GLY A 172 16.82 -31.77 18.05
N LEU A 173 15.54 -31.75 17.67
CA LEU A 173 14.81 -32.82 16.99
C LEU A 173 14.43 -32.44 15.55
N LEU A 174 15.32 -31.72 14.87
CA LEU A 174 15.05 -31.18 13.53
C LEU A 174 14.76 -32.30 12.51
N GLU A 175 13.52 -32.32 12.02
CA GLU A 175 13.07 -33.21 10.94
C GLU A 175 13.49 -32.60 9.59
N GLU A 176 14.55 -33.12 8.97
CA GLU A 176 15.11 -32.58 7.72
C GLU A 176 14.10 -32.61 6.56
N ASP A 177 13.19 -33.59 6.52
CA ASP A 177 12.14 -33.67 5.51
C ASP A 177 11.14 -32.49 5.63
N LEU A 178 10.79 -32.09 6.87
CA LEU A 178 9.94 -30.94 7.11
C LEU A 178 10.64 -29.63 6.74
N LEU A 179 11.94 -29.53 7.05
CA LEU A 179 12.80 -28.42 6.66
C LEU A 179 12.82 -28.26 5.13
N ASP A 180 13.05 -29.36 4.42
CA ASP A 180 13.11 -29.34 2.96
C ASP A 180 11.75 -29.04 2.32
N ASP A 181 10.67 -29.61 2.83
CA ASP A 181 9.31 -29.30 2.36
C ASP A 181 8.99 -27.80 2.49
N ILE A 182 9.27 -27.20 3.65
CA ILE A 182 9.06 -25.76 3.89
C ILE A 182 9.97 -24.93 2.98
N GLY A 183 11.25 -25.26 2.92
CA GLY A 183 12.23 -24.51 2.14
C GLY A 183 11.96 -24.56 0.64
N TYR A 184 11.59 -25.72 0.08
CA TYR A 184 11.19 -25.83 -1.32
C TYR A 184 9.87 -25.14 -1.62
N THR A 185 8.92 -25.12 -0.67
CA THR A 185 7.68 -24.36 -0.80
C THR A 185 7.97 -22.86 -0.88
N PHE A 186 8.80 -22.32 0.03
CA PHE A 186 9.26 -20.94 -0.05
C PHE A 186 10.01 -20.67 -1.36
N TYR A 187 10.94 -21.55 -1.75
CA TYR A 187 11.74 -21.39 -2.96
C TYR A 187 10.87 -21.29 -4.20
N THR A 188 9.93 -22.23 -4.35
CA THR A 188 9.02 -22.27 -5.51
C THR A 188 8.14 -21.02 -5.55
N ARG A 189 7.65 -20.58 -4.38
CA ARG A 189 6.83 -19.38 -4.25
C ARG A 189 7.61 -18.12 -4.60
N CYS A 190 8.79 -17.93 -4.01
CA CYS A 190 9.68 -16.79 -4.25
C CYS A 190 10.11 -16.73 -5.71
N LYS A 191 10.51 -17.85 -6.30
CA LYS A 191 10.94 -17.94 -7.70
C LYS A 191 9.80 -17.59 -8.65
N GLN A 192 8.65 -18.25 -8.53
CA GLN A 192 7.51 -17.98 -9.41
C GLN A 192 7.07 -16.51 -9.31
N ALA A 193 7.06 -15.97 -8.10
CA ALA A 193 6.74 -14.59 -7.83
C ALA A 193 7.69 -13.59 -8.53
N ARG A 194 9.00 -13.80 -8.37
CA ARG A 194 10.05 -13.00 -9.02
C ARG A 194 9.93 -13.07 -10.54
N ASP A 195 9.93 -14.28 -11.10
CA ASP A 195 9.92 -14.50 -12.55
C ASP A 195 8.66 -13.89 -13.18
N THR A 196 7.49 -14.11 -12.56
CA THR A 196 6.23 -13.50 -12.99
C THR A 196 6.32 -11.98 -13.03
N ARG A 197 6.91 -11.37 -11.99
CA ARG A 197 7.02 -9.90 -11.90
C ARG A 197 7.91 -9.34 -13.00
N GLU A 198 9.07 -9.94 -13.21
CA GLU A 198 10.03 -9.52 -14.23
C GLU A 198 9.42 -9.57 -15.64
N HIS A 199 8.67 -10.64 -15.95
CA HIS A 199 7.96 -10.75 -17.23
C HIS A 199 6.82 -9.73 -17.35
N LEU A 200 6.04 -9.52 -16.29
CA LEU A 200 4.97 -8.51 -16.31
C LEU A 200 5.51 -7.09 -16.55
N GLU A 201 6.66 -6.73 -16.00
CA GLU A 201 7.30 -5.43 -16.24
C GLU A 201 7.66 -5.22 -17.71
N LYS A 202 7.95 -6.30 -18.45
CA LYS A 202 8.22 -6.30 -19.90
C LYS A 202 6.95 -6.37 -20.75
N GLY A 203 5.76 -6.45 -20.14
CA GLY A 203 4.50 -6.65 -20.85
C GLY A 203 4.26 -8.10 -21.30
N GLU A 204 4.91 -9.05 -20.63
CA GLU A 204 4.87 -10.48 -20.96
C GLU A 204 4.07 -11.29 -19.92
N ILE A 205 3.62 -12.47 -20.34
CA ILE A 205 2.85 -13.43 -19.56
C ILE A 205 3.57 -14.78 -19.65
N ILE A 206 3.75 -15.46 -18.51
CA ILE A 206 4.28 -16.82 -18.46
C ILE A 206 3.12 -17.80 -18.31
N CYS A 207 3.03 -18.82 -19.17
CA CYS A 207 2.09 -19.90 -18.96
C CYS A 207 2.58 -20.82 -17.83
N HIS A 208 1.86 -20.92 -16.72
CA HIS A 208 2.25 -21.80 -15.60
C HIS A 208 2.12 -23.31 -15.90
N PHE A 209 1.52 -23.68 -17.03
CA PHE A 209 1.32 -25.09 -17.38
C PHE A 209 2.43 -25.61 -18.29
N CYS A 210 2.98 -24.79 -19.18
CA CYS A 210 4.02 -25.21 -20.12
C CYS A 210 5.27 -24.32 -20.12
N GLY A 211 5.31 -23.26 -19.31
CA GLY A 211 6.45 -22.35 -19.19
C GLY A 211 6.64 -21.36 -20.35
N ALA A 212 5.80 -21.40 -21.38
CA ALA A 212 5.92 -20.52 -22.54
C ALA A 212 5.70 -19.05 -22.13
N VAL A 213 6.50 -18.15 -22.69
CA VAL A 213 6.42 -16.71 -22.47
C VAL A 213 5.75 -16.06 -23.67
N HIS A 214 4.78 -15.19 -23.42
CA HIS A 214 4.00 -14.52 -24.45
C HIS A 214 3.98 -13.02 -24.23
N LYS A 215 4.25 -12.25 -25.28
CA LYS A 215 4.10 -10.80 -25.27
C LYS A 215 2.64 -10.42 -25.49
N SER A 216 2.11 -9.57 -24.64
CA SER A 216 0.76 -9.05 -24.81
C SER A 216 0.77 -7.82 -25.73
N THR A 217 -0.14 -7.77 -26.71
CA THR A 217 -0.30 -6.63 -27.62
C THR A 217 -1.11 -5.49 -27.00
N SER A 218 -2.01 -5.79 -26.06
CA SER A 218 -2.76 -4.79 -25.30
C SER A 218 -3.28 -5.38 -23.99
N TYR A 219 -3.75 -4.52 -23.08
CA TYR A 219 -4.21 -4.93 -21.76
C TYR A 219 -5.34 -5.98 -21.79
N THR A 220 -6.18 -5.98 -22.83
CA THR A 220 -7.37 -6.85 -22.95
C THR A 220 -7.28 -7.85 -24.11
N ALA A 221 -6.21 -7.83 -24.92
CA ALA A 221 -6.06 -8.76 -26.03
C ALA A 221 -5.91 -10.20 -25.52
N LEU A 222 -6.56 -11.12 -26.23
CA LEU A 222 -6.45 -12.55 -25.99
C LEU A 222 -5.08 -13.05 -26.43
N VAL A 223 -4.42 -13.78 -25.54
CA VAL A 223 -3.16 -14.48 -25.78
C VAL A 223 -3.46 -15.97 -25.75
N ALA A 224 -3.27 -16.66 -26.87
CA ALA A 224 -3.39 -18.10 -26.97
C ALA A 224 -2.02 -18.77 -26.77
N CYS A 225 -1.94 -19.69 -25.82
CA CYS A 225 -0.75 -20.48 -25.58
C CYS A 225 -0.84 -21.82 -26.34
N PRO A 226 0.26 -22.32 -26.95
CA PRO A 226 0.26 -23.60 -27.67
C PRO A 226 -0.21 -24.81 -26.83
N CYS A 227 -0.10 -24.76 -25.51
CA CYS A 227 -0.62 -25.82 -24.62
C CYS A 227 -2.15 -25.80 -24.43
N GLY A 228 -2.85 -24.90 -25.13
CA GLY A 228 -4.32 -24.79 -25.13
C GLY A 228 -4.89 -23.87 -24.05
N TYR A 229 -4.05 -23.15 -23.30
CA TYR A 229 -4.49 -22.15 -22.33
C TYR A 229 -4.60 -20.76 -22.96
N TYR A 230 -5.46 -19.93 -22.37
CA TYR A 230 -5.74 -18.58 -22.87
C TYR A 230 -5.60 -17.56 -21.75
N TYR A 231 -5.04 -16.40 -22.08
CA TYR A 231 -4.79 -15.33 -21.12
C TYR A 231 -5.22 -13.98 -21.67
N THR A 232 -5.49 -13.03 -20.77
CA THR A 232 -5.36 -11.60 -21.09
C THR A 232 -4.43 -10.98 -20.07
N TYR A 233 -3.66 -9.97 -20.46
CA TYR A 233 -2.71 -9.34 -19.55
C TYR A 233 -3.41 -8.74 -18.31
N ARG A 234 -4.60 -8.16 -18.51
CA ARG A 234 -5.46 -7.65 -17.43
C ARG A 234 -5.86 -8.71 -16.41
N GLU A 235 -6.44 -9.82 -16.87
CA GLU A 235 -6.94 -10.86 -15.96
C GLU A 235 -5.79 -11.67 -15.35
N TYR A 236 -4.67 -11.82 -16.07
CA TYR A 236 -3.45 -12.38 -15.51
C TYR A 236 -2.89 -11.51 -14.37
N ARG A 237 -2.84 -10.17 -14.53
CA ARG A 237 -2.49 -9.25 -13.44
C ARG A 237 -3.46 -9.31 -12.26
N ARG A 238 -4.76 -9.47 -12.51
CA ARG A 238 -5.76 -9.66 -11.43
C ARG A 238 -5.48 -10.95 -10.67
N SER A 239 -5.17 -12.04 -11.38
CA SER A 239 -4.76 -13.31 -10.78
C SER A 239 -3.51 -13.17 -9.91
N CYS A 240 -2.52 -12.40 -10.36
CA CYS A 240 -1.32 -12.08 -9.57
C CYS A 240 -1.69 -11.36 -8.25
N ASN A 241 -2.51 -10.30 -8.34
CA ASN A 241 -2.94 -9.53 -7.17
C ASN A 241 -3.76 -10.37 -6.18
N ALA A 242 -4.67 -11.21 -6.68
CA ALA A 242 -5.50 -12.09 -5.88
C ALA A 242 -4.66 -13.13 -5.12
N ASN A 243 -3.58 -13.61 -5.73
CA ASN A 243 -2.69 -14.59 -5.12
C ASN A 243 -1.57 -13.96 -4.29
N ASN A 244 -1.52 -12.63 -4.16
CA ASN A 244 -0.45 -11.94 -3.44
C ASN A 244 0.93 -12.26 -4.04
N VAL A 245 1.00 -12.21 -5.37
CA VAL A 245 2.31 -12.14 -6.04
C VAL A 245 2.92 -10.79 -5.64
N PRO A 246 4.17 -10.77 -5.15
CA PRO A 246 4.82 -9.55 -4.68
C PRO A 246 4.98 -8.51 -5.79
N GLY A 247 5.20 -7.27 -5.37
CA GLY A 247 5.82 -6.23 -6.19
C GLY A 247 6.70 -5.33 -5.33
N GLY A 248 7.68 -4.66 -5.94
CA GLY A 248 8.56 -3.71 -5.25
C GLY A 248 9.57 -4.40 -4.35
N ARG A 249 9.72 -3.94 -3.10
CA ARG A 249 10.79 -4.34 -2.15
C ARG A 249 10.87 -5.85 -1.89
N ALA A 250 9.76 -6.57 -2.00
CA ALA A 250 9.72 -8.02 -1.82
C ALA A 250 10.54 -8.79 -2.88
N THR A 251 10.80 -8.18 -4.05
CA THR A 251 11.55 -8.82 -5.13
C THR A 251 13.01 -9.10 -4.75
N GLU A 252 13.66 -8.19 -4.02
CA GLU A 252 15.06 -8.35 -3.60
C GLU A 252 15.20 -9.46 -2.54
N ILE A 253 14.30 -9.46 -1.55
CA ILE A 253 14.21 -10.51 -0.52
C ILE A 253 14.01 -11.89 -1.16
N PHE A 254 13.10 -11.98 -2.14
CA PHE A 254 12.81 -13.25 -2.81
C PHE A 254 13.99 -13.72 -3.65
N LYS A 255 14.69 -12.80 -4.30
CA LYS A 255 15.90 -13.11 -5.07
C LYS A 255 17.00 -13.66 -4.15
N ALA A 256 17.27 -12.98 -3.03
CA ALA A 256 18.26 -13.43 -2.05
C ALA A 256 17.98 -14.85 -1.56
N PHE A 257 16.72 -15.13 -1.17
CA PHE A 257 16.32 -16.47 -0.76
C PHE A 257 16.52 -17.51 -1.88
N THR A 258 16.06 -17.23 -3.10
CA THR A 258 16.18 -18.20 -4.21
C THR A 258 17.61 -18.48 -4.62
N ASP A 259 18.49 -17.49 -4.52
CA ASP A 259 19.90 -17.60 -4.91
C ASP A 259 20.73 -18.34 -3.83
N ASN A 260 20.29 -18.28 -2.56
CA ASN A 260 20.98 -18.91 -1.43
C ASN A 260 20.48 -20.33 -1.15
N TRP A 261 19.16 -20.58 -1.24
CA TRP A 261 18.56 -21.88 -0.90
C TRP A 261 19.21 -23.05 -1.63
N LEU A 262 19.44 -22.93 -2.94
CA LEU A 262 20.05 -23.99 -3.75
C LEU A 262 21.54 -24.24 -3.45
N LYS A 263 22.20 -23.34 -2.73
CA LYS A 263 23.62 -23.45 -2.36
C LYS A 263 23.82 -24.13 -1.01
N CYS A 264 22.78 -24.20 -0.17
CA CYS A 264 22.82 -24.83 1.15
C CYS A 264 23.05 -26.34 1.02
N LYS A 265 24.02 -26.88 1.77
CA LYS A 265 24.38 -28.30 1.76
C LYS A 265 24.02 -29.01 3.06
N SER A 266 23.84 -28.25 4.14
CA SER A 266 23.50 -28.77 5.47
C SER A 266 22.15 -28.27 5.97
N ALA A 267 21.51 -29.03 6.86
CA ALA A 267 20.27 -28.62 7.54
C ALA A 267 20.42 -27.28 8.27
N ARG A 268 21.59 -27.03 8.88
CA ARG A 268 21.89 -25.75 9.54
C ARG A 268 21.89 -24.57 8.57
N GLU A 269 22.54 -24.70 7.41
CA GLU A 269 22.53 -23.63 6.40
C GLU A 269 21.13 -23.37 5.86
N LYS A 270 20.34 -24.43 5.64
CA LYS A 270 18.95 -24.33 5.20
C LYS A 270 18.08 -23.61 6.23
N MET A 271 18.21 -23.96 7.53
CA MET A 271 17.52 -23.28 8.62
C MET A 271 17.86 -21.79 8.67
N LEU A 272 19.15 -21.42 8.54
CA LEU A 272 19.57 -20.02 8.54
C LEU A 272 18.94 -19.20 7.40
N VAL A 273 18.87 -19.76 6.20
CA VAL A 273 18.26 -19.07 5.05
C VAL A 273 16.74 -18.92 5.21
N ILE A 274 16.08 -19.91 5.84
CA ILE A 274 14.66 -19.78 6.21
C ILE A 274 14.48 -18.71 7.30
N ASP A 275 15.36 -18.69 8.29
CA ASP A 275 15.31 -17.73 9.37
C ASP A 275 15.51 -16.29 8.89
N GLU A 276 16.48 -16.06 8.01
CA GLU A 276 16.68 -14.76 7.36
C GLU A 276 15.41 -14.28 6.62
N LEU A 277 14.73 -15.19 5.91
CA LEU A 277 13.46 -14.87 5.24
C LEU A 277 12.33 -14.55 6.22
N VAL A 278 12.25 -15.29 7.33
CA VAL A 278 11.25 -15.07 8.41
C VAL A 278 11.55 -13.77 9.16
N HIS A 279 12.83 -13.41 9.32
CA HIS A 279 13.26 -12.15 9.89
C HIS A 279 12.84 -10.96 9.02
N GLU A 280 13.10 -11.03 7.70
CA GLU A 280 12.64 -10.01 6.75
C GLU A 280 11.11 -9.84 6.76
N CYS A 281 10.40 -10.96 6.93
CA CYS A 281 8.96 -10.98 7.16
C CYS A 281 8.58 -10.20 8.45
N HIS A 282 9.26 -10.46 9.56
CA HIS A 282 9.05 -9.76 10.83
C HIS A 282 9.30 -8.25 10.72
N VAL A 283 10.44 -7.83 10.17
CA VAL A 283 10.78 -6.42 9.94
C VAL A 283 9.72 -5.73 9.06
N SER A 284 9.29 -6.39 7.99
CA SER A 284 8.23 -5.87 7.11
C SER A 284 6.88 -5.74 7.81
N ALA A 285 6.54 -6.64 8.73
CA ALA A 285 5.27 -6.60 9.47
C ALA A 285 5.26 -5.53 10.57
N MET A 286 6.40 -5.28 11.22
CA MET A 286 6.55 -4.37 12.36
C MET A 286 6.79 -2.91 11.97
N THR A 287 7.53 -2.67 10.89
CA THR A 287 7.87 -1.29 10.46
C THR A 287 6.66 -0.46 10.02
N GLY A 288 5.50 -1.07 9.73
CA GLY A 288 4.26 -0.35 9.38
C GLY A 288 4.35 0.56 8.15
N LEU A 289 5.47 0.54 7.44
CA LEU A 289 5.72 1.37 6.26
C LEU A 289 4.67 1.06 5.20
N LYS A 290 4.12 2.10 4.57
CA LYS A 290 3.05 1.99 3.54
C LYS A 290 3.44 0.99 2.45
N GLY A 291 2.89 -0.21 2.54
CA GLY A 291 3.17 -1.34 1.66
C GLY A 291 2.54 -2.62 2.21
N ARG A 292 2.27 -3.60 1.35
CA ARG A 292 1.77 -4.91 1.79
C ARG A 292 2.95 -5.72 2.34
N SER A 293 2.81 -6.25 3.55
CA SER A 293 3.86 -7.06 4.20
C SER A 293 4.27 -8.26 3.34
N VAL A 294 5.58 -8.52 3.28
CA VAL A 294 6.19 -9.63 2.51
C VAL A 294 5.60 -10.99 2.93
N CYS A 295 5.29 -11.15 4.21
CA CYS A 295 4.77 -12.40 4.79
C CYS A 295 3.46 -12.84 4.16
N MET A 296 2.60 -11.89 3.77
CA MET A 296 1.29 -12.19 3.16
C MET A 296 1.40 -12.90 1.81
N ASN A 297 2.58 -12.90 1.20
CA ASN A 297 2.85 -13.57 -0.07
C ASN A 297 3.31 -15.02 0.13
N LEU A 298 3.90 -15.32 1.29
CA LEU A 298 4.66 -16.54 1.56
C LEU A 298 3.96 -17.46 2.57
N VAL A 299 3.24 -16.91 3.53
CA VAL A 299 2.66 -17.66 4.66
C VAL A 299 1.13 -17.60 4.63
N GLU A 300 0.48 -18.70 4.99
CA GLU A 300 -0.97 -18.80 5.07
C GLU A 300 -1.57 -17.99 6.23
N GLY A 301 -2.71 -17.33 5.98
CA GLY A 301 -3.48 -16.64 7.01
C GLY A 301 -3.70 -15.16 6.82
N THR A 302 -4.32 -14.57 7.85
CA THR A 302 -4.48 -13.11 7.96
C THR A 302 -3.19 -12.47 8.50
N LEU A 303 -3.03 -11.17 8.25
CA LEU A 303 -1.86 -10.43 8.76
C LEU A 303 -1.73 -10.52 10.29
N SER A 304 -2.85 -10.49 11.02
CA SER A 304 -2.85 -10.64 12.47
C SER A 304 -2.38 -12.03 12.90
N GLN A 305 -2.86 -13.10 12.27
CA GLN A 305 -2.41 -14.47 12.59
C GLN A 305 -0.92 -14.66 12.30
N ILE A 306 -0.41 -14.05 11.22
CA ILE A 306 1.01 -14.11 10.88
C ILE A 306 1.84 -13.29 11.87
N LYS A 307 1.39 -12.10 12.28
CA LYS A 307 2.07 -11.29 13.31
C LYS A 307 2.20 -12.04 14.63
N ASN A 308 1.10 -12.60 15.13
CA ASN A 308 1.12 -13.36 16.38
C ASN A 308 2.08 -14.56 16.30
N MET A 309 2.13 -15.25 15.14
CA MET A 309 3.11 -16.33 14.93
C MET A 309 4.55 -15.82 14.96
N LEU A 310 4.84 -14.69 14.31
CA LEU A 310 6.20 -14.12 14.28
C LEU A 310 6.64 -13.63 15.66
N GLU A 311 5.75 -13.01 16.43
CA GLU A 311 6.01 -12.56 17.81
C GLU A 311 6.31 -13.76 18.72
N MET A 312 5.51 -14.84 18.62
CA MET A 312 5.76 -16.10 19.33
C MET A 312 7.11 -16.72 18.98
N LEU A 313 7.48 -16.75 17.69
CA LEU A 313 8.78 -17.29 17.25
C LEU A 313 9.97 -16.41 17.71
N ALA A 314 9.76 -15.10 17.85
CA ALA A 314 10.77 -14.16 18.33
C ALA A 314 10.95 -14.17 19.86
N GLY A 315 10.12 -14.93 20.60
CA GLY A 315 10.18 -14.97 22.07
C GLY A 315 9.56 -13.75 22.75
N HIS A 316 8.72 -12.99 22.06
CA HIS A 316 7.90 -11.93 22.64
C HIS A 316 6.54 -12.52 23.01
N GLU A 317 6.35 -12.86 24.30
CA GLU A 317 5.03 -13.07 24.90
C GLU A 317 4.31 -11.74 25.15
#